data_AF-A0A1Z8VSJ4-F1
#
_entry.id   AF-A0A1Z8VSJ4-F1
#
_cell.length_a   1.000
_cell.length_b   1.000
_cell.length_c   1.000
_cell.angle_alpha   90.00
_cell.angle_beta   90.00
_cell.angle_gamma   90.00
#
_symmetry.space_group_name_H-M   'P 1'
#
loop_
_entity.id
_entity.type
_entity.pdbx_description
1 polymer ?
#
loop_
_entity_poly.entity_id
_entity_poly.type
_entity_poly.pdbx_seq_one_letter_code
_entity_poly.pdbx_strand_id
1 'polypeptide(L)'
;MSTYEEVRKRFQLENKMNIFEQAVEDACQKIMRQTDYDKDKSLQKLKEHDLDIIIIVREWMGVPIKKEKKRTTNQMVFAEFRSFLDKAANNYYKKKEAEENQKAYLQSAAAAELRRREALAEEDINKPSTLETIQEVSDEQKTSTNSSNNISCNPNKKHQ
;
A
#
# COMPACT_ATOMS: atom_id res chain seq x y z
N MET A 1 -21.32 -2.71 19.53
CA MET A 1 -21.86 -3.13 18.22
C MET A 1 -23.16 -2.39 18.01
N SER A 2 -23.54 -2.10 16.76
CA SER A 2 -24.85 -1.47 16.50
C SER A 2 -25.97 -2.47 16.74
N THR A 3 -27.08 -2.00 17.30
CA THR A 3 -28.23 -2.86 17.59
C THR A 3 -28.95 -3.30 16.32
N TYR A 4 -29.69 -4.41 16.36
CA TYR A 4 -30.48 -4.88 15.21
C TYR A 4 -31.36 -3.77 14.62
N GLU A 5 -32.05 -3.01 15.47
CA GLU A 5 -32.95 -1.93 15.05
C GLU A 5 -32.20 -0.74 14.45
N GLU A 6 -30.99 -0.41 14.95
CA GLU A 6 -30.16 0.63 14.35
C GLU A 6 -29.71 0.24 12.95
N VAL A 7 -29.25 -0.99 12.77
CA VAL A 7 -28.81 -1.50 11.48
C VAL A 7 -30.00 -1.47 10.52
N ARG A 8 -31.16 -1.99 10.93
CA ARG A 8 -32.38 -1.98 10.13
C ARG A 8 -32.78 -0.56 9.69
N LYS A 9 -32.78 0.42 10.60
CA LYS A 9 -33.10 1.82 10.28
C LYS A 9 -32.13 2.44 9.28
N ARG A 10 -30.84 2.12 9.34
CA ARG A 10 -29.84 2.60 8.37
C ARG A 10 -30.14 2.09 6.96
N PHE A 11 -30.41 0.78 6.84
CA PHE A 11 -30.77 0.18 5.55
C PHE A 11 -32.08 0.71 4.98
N GLN A 12 -33.05 1.06 5.85
CA GLN A 12 -34.29 1.74 5.44
C GLN A 12 -34.02 3.14 4.89
N LEU A 13 -33.20 3.94 5.58
CA LEU A 13 -32.84 5.29 5.12
C LEU A 13 -32.14 5.26 3.75
N GLU A 14 -31.32 4.24 3.52
CA GLU A 14 -30.59 4.03 2.27
C GLU A 14 -31.43 3.35 1.17
N ASN A 15 -32.71 3.00 1.42
CA ASN A 15 -33.56 2.23 0.52
C ASN A 15 -32.96 0.88 0.06
N LYS A 16 -32.11 0.27 0.90
CA LYS A 16 -31.41 -1.01 0.62
C LYS A 16 -32.03 -2.19 1.38
N MET A 17 -33.36 -2.21 1.51
CA MET A 17 -34.06 -3.19 2.34
C MET A 17 -33.86 -4.64 1.82
N ASN A 18 -33.87 -4.84 0.50
CA ASN A 18 -33.67 -6.16 -0.11
C ASN A 18 -32.32 -6.78 0.29
N ILE A 19 -31.26 -5.97 0.37
CA ILE A 19 -29.92 -6.43 0.75
C ILE A 19 -29.90 -6.84 2.23
N PHE A 20 -30.59 -6.08 3.08
CA PHE A 20 -30.72 -6.41 4.49
C PHE A 20 -31.49 -7.71 4.71
N GLU A 21 -32.62 -7.89 4.01
CA GLU A 21 -33.41 -9.13 4.10
C GLU A 21 -32.61 -10.35 3.65
N GLN A 22 -31.87 -10.24 2.54
CA GLN A 22 -30.98 -11.31 2.10
C GLN A 22 -29.90 -11.62 3.14
N ALA A 23 -29.26 -10.60 3.72
CA ALA A 23 -28.24 -10.80 4.74
C ALA A 23 -28.79 -11.46 6.02
N VAL A 24 -30.02 -11.11 6.42
CA VAL A 24 -30.72 -11.72 7.56
C VAL A 24 -31.08 -13.17 7.26
N GLU A 25 -31.56 -13.47 6.05
CA GLU A 25 -31.86 -14.84 5.61
C GLU A 25 -30.58 -15.70 5.60
N ASP A 26 -29.50 -15.19 5.02
CA ASP A 26 -28.20 -15.86 4.98
C ASP A 26 -27.67 -16.14 6.39
N ALA A 27 -27.87 -15.21 7.33
CA ALA A 27 -27.51 -15.39 8.73
C ALA A 27 -28.38 -16.46 9.42
N CYS A 28 -29.70 -16.47 9.16
CA CYS A 28 -30.60 -17.50 9.68
C CYS A 28 -30.20 -18.89 9.18
N GLN A 29 -29.91 -19.04 7.88
CA GLN A 29 -29.48 -20.31 7.31
C GLN A 29 -28.17 -20.82 7.94
N LYS A 30 -27.23 -19.93 8.26
CA LYS A 30 -25.98 -20.32 8.95
C LYS A 30 -26.25 -20.87 10.34
N ILE A 31 -27.19 -20.27 11.07
CA ILE A 31 -27.60 -20.76 12.40
C ILE A 31 -28.28 -22.12 12.27
N MET A 32 -29.29 -22.25 11.41
CA MET A 32 -30.03 -23.51 11.20
C MET A 32 -29.15 -24.68 10.74
N ARG A 33 -28.03 -24.41 10.04
CA ARG A 33 -27.06 -25.46 9.66
C ARG A 33 -26.20 -25.94 10.82
N GLN A 34 -26.04 -25.12 11.87
CA GLN A 34 -25.15 -25.39 12.99
C GLN A 34 -25.91 -25.79 14.26
N THR A 35 -27.21 -25.47 14.34
CA THR A 35 -28.06 -25.70 15.50
C THR A 35 -29.38 -26.33 15.07
N ASP A 36 -30.08 -26.96 16.01
CA ASP A 36 -31.42 -27.52 15.79
C ASP A 36 -32.54 -26.46 15.88
N TYR A 37 -32.25 -25.22 15.47
CA TYR A 37 -33.24 -24.14 15.50
C TYR A 37 -34.04 -24.08 14.21
N ASP A 38 -35.35 -23.87 14.36
CA ASP A 38 -36.22 -23.51 13.24
C ASP A 38 -35.93 -22.08 12.76
N LYS A 39 -36.45 -21.76 11.57
CA LYS A 39 -36.27 -20.44 10.95
C LYS A 39 -36.75 -19.29 11.86
N ASP A 40 -37.93 -19.43 12.45
CA ASP A 40 -38.53 -18.42 13.32
C ASP A 40 -37.71 -18.21 14.60
N LYS A 41 -37.25 -19.31 15.20
CA LYS A 41 -36.41 -19.30 16.41
C LYS A 41 -35.04 -18.70 16.11
N SER A 42 -34.48 -18.99 14.94
CA SER A 42 -33.22 -18.44 14.47
C SER A 42 -33.33 -16.93 14.26
N LEU A 43 -34.41 -16.45 13.65
CA LEU A 43 -34.67 -15.01 13.48
C LEU A 43 -34.85 -14.30 14.81
N GLN A 44 -35.57 -14.90 15.75
CA GLN A 44 -35.74 -14.36 17.09
C GLN A 44 -34.39 -14.22 17.81
N LYS A 45 -33.58 -15.27 17.82
CA LYS A 45 -32.24 -15.24 18.41
C LYS A 45 -31.33 -14.24 17.73
N LEU A 46 -31.43 -14.09 16.41
CA LEU A 46 -30.66 -13.11 15.65
C LEU A 46 -31.00 -11.66 16.06
N LYS A 47 -32.26 -11.38 16.42
CA LYS A 47 -32.67 -10.07 16.97
C LYS A 47 -32.19 -9.88 18.40
N GLU A 48 -32.23 -10.93 19.23
CA GLU A 48 -31.76 -10.88 20.64
C GLU A 48 -30.26 -10.61 20.76
N HIS A 49 -29.46 -11.11 19.81
CA HIS A 49 -27.99 -11.01 19.84
C HIS A 49 -27.42 -10.03 18.80
N ASP A 50 -28.20 -9.04 18.36
CA ASP A 50 -27.76 -7.97 17.47
C ASP A 50 -27.00 -8.45 16.20
N LEU A 51 -27.54 -9.48 15.55
CA LEU A 51 -26.97 -10.14 14.35
C LEU A 51 -25.66 -10.92 14.57
N ASP A 52 -25.21 -11.13 15.82
CA ASP A 52 -24.00 -11.92 16.10
C ASP A 52 -24.29 -13.43 16.14
N ILE A 53 -24.06 -14.08 14.99
CA ILE A 53 -24.21 -15.53 14.81
C ILE A 53 -23.30 -16.32 15.76
N ILE A 54 -22.10 -15.82 16.04
CA ILE A 54 -21.10 -16.56 16.82
C ILE A 54 -21.57 -16.67 18.28
N ILE A 55 -22.18 -15.60 18.81
CA ILE A 55 -22.74 -15.60 20.15
C ILE A 55 -23.88 -16.63 20.26
N ILE A 56 -24.79 -16.64 19.29
CA ILE A 56 -25.94 -17.58 19.26
C ILE A 56 -25.47 -19.03 19.26
N VAL A 57 -24.51 -19.35 18.38
CA VAL A 57 -23.97 -20.71 18.27
C VAL A 57 -23.21 -21.11 19.54
N ARG A 58 -22.45 -20.18 20.15
CA ARG A 58 -21.77 -20.43 21.43
C ARG A 58 -22.75 -20.66 22.58
N GLU A 59 -23.81 -19.87 22.65
CA GLU A 59 -24.90 -20.04 23.63
C GLU A 59 -25.54 -21.42 23.47
N TRP A 60 -25.85 -21.81 22.23
CA TRP A 60 -26.40 -23.13 21.94
C TRP A 60 -25.45 -24.27 22.33
N MET A 61 -24.15 -24.13 22.06
CA MET A 61 -23.13 -25.11 22.46
C MET A 61 -22.82 -25.09 23.97
N GLY A 62 -23.40 -24.17 24.74
CA GLY A 62 -23.12 -24.01 26.18
C GLY A 62 -21.71 -23.51 26.48
N VAL A 63 -21.02 -22.89 25.52
CA VAL A 63 -19.67 -22.35 25.72
C VAL A 63 -19.77 -20.97 26.36
N PRO A 64 -19.21 -20.76 27.58
CA PRO A 64 -19.31 -19.46 28.23
C PRO A 64 -18.56 -18.40 27.43
N ILE A 65 -19.23 -17.28 27.17
CA ILE A 65 -18.62 -16.10 26.55
C ILE A 65 -17.59 -15.56 27.55
N LYS A 66 -16.31 -15.75 27.25
CA LYS A 66 -15.23 -15.15 28.03
C LYS A 66 -15.37 -13.64 27.94
N LYS A 67 -15.80 -13.00 29.02
CA LYS A 67 -15.78 -11.55 29.14
C LYS A 67 -14.33 -11.10 28.94
N GLU A 68 -14.12 -10.15 28.04
CA GLU A 68 -12.81 -9.54 27.90
C GLU A 68 -12.38 -9.00 29.26
N LYS A 69 -11.23 -9.47 29.75
CA LYS A 69 -10.70 -9.01 31.03
C LYS A 69 -10.38 -7.53 30.87
N LYS A 70 -11.00 -6.69 31.70
CA LYS A 70 -10.68 -5.27 31.78
C LYS A 70 -9.18 -5.15 32.07
N ARG A 71 -8.45 -4.59 31.11
CA ARG A 71 -7.01 -4.35 31.28
C ARG A 71 -6.82 -3.28 32.34
N THR A 72 -5.80 -3.44 33.17
CA THR A 72 -5.40 -2.36 34.09
C THR A 72 -4.79 -1.21 33.29
N THR A 73 -4.80 0.00 33.86
CA THR A 73 -4.16 1.17 33.22
C THR A 73 -2.72 0.86 32.82
N ASN A 74 -1.95 0.20 33.68
CA ASN A 74 -0.58 -0.20 33.37
C ASN A 74 -0.51 -1.16 32.18
N GLN A 75 -1.39 -2.16 32.10
CA GLN A 75 -1.42 -3.08 30.95
C GLN A 75 -1.75 -2.36 29.64
N MET A 76 -2.63 -1.35 29.69
CA MET A 76 -2.94 -0.53 28.51
C MET A 76 -1.73 0.30 28.10
N VAL A 77 -1.08 0.96 29.06
CA VAL A 77 0.11 1.77 28.85
C VAL A 77 1.24 0.92 28.25
N PHE A 78 1.51 -0.27 28.79
CA PHE A 78 2.53 -1.17 28.24
C PHE A 78 2.17 -1.69 26.84
N ALA A 79 0.90 -1.96 26.56
CA ALA A 79 0.47 -2.37 25.22
C ALA A 79 0.71 -1.24 24.20
N GLU A 80 0.46 0.00 24.59
CA GLU A 80 0.72 1.16 23.73
C GLU A 80 2.22 1.39 23.53
N PHE A 81 3.02 1.29 24.60
CA PHE A 81 4.47 1.37 24.49
C PHE A 81 5.04 0.32 23.53
N ARG A 82 4.57 -0.93 23.61
CA ARG A 82 4.99 -1.98 22.70
C ARG A 82 4.60 -1.65 21.26
N SER A 83 3.35 -1.25 21.05
CA SER A 83 2.87 -0.87 19.72
C SER A 83 3.65 0.30 19.13
N PHE A 84 4.05 1.27 19.95
CA PHE A 84 4.89 2.39 19.54
C PHE A 84 6.30 1.94 19.13
N LEU A 85 6.95 1.11 19.94
CA LEU A 85 8.28 0.58 19.63
C LEU A 85 8.27 -0.31 18.39
N ASP A 86 7.26 -1.18 18.25
CA ASP A 86 7.09 -2.05 17.09
C ASP A 86 6.92 -1.23 15.82
N LYS A 87 6.13 -0.14 15.86
CA LYS A 87 5.99 0.80 14.74
C LYS A 87 7.31 1.50 14.41
N ALA A 88 8.02 2.00 15.42
CA ALA A 88 9.29 2.69 15.23
C ALA A 88 10.34 1.77 14.60
N ALA A 89 10.48 0.55 15.11
CA ALA A 89 11.39 -0.45 14.59
C ALA A 89 11.03 -0.83 13.15
N ASN A 90 9.76 -1.12 12.87
CA ASN A 90 9.30 -1.48 11.53
C ASN A 90 9.56 -0.35 10.51
N ASN A 91 9.32 0.90 10.89
CA ASN A 91 9.61 2.05 10.05
C ASN A 91 11.11 2.21 9.76
N TYR A 92 11.96 1.97 10.77
CA TYR A 92 13.41 1.98 10.58
C TYR A 92 13.87 0.91 9.59
N TYR A 93 13.41 -0.33 9.76
CA TYR A 93 13.79 -1.42 8.85
C TYR A 93 13.31 -1.17 7.42
N LYS A 94 12.06 -0.72 7.25
CA LYS A 94 11.53 -0.36 5.93
C LYS A 94 12.33 0.75 5.26
N LYS A 95 12.74 1.78 6.02
CA LYS A 95 13.55 2.87 5.49
C LYS A 95 14.92 2.37 5.06
N LYS A 96 15.57 1.56 5.90
CA LYS A 96 16.88 0.96 5.60
C LYS A 96 16.83 0.09 4.35
N GLU A 97 15.82 -0.77 4.23
CA GLU A 97 15.59 -1.62 3.06
C GLU A 97 15.37 -0.79 1.79
N ALA A 98 14.59 0.28 1.86
CA ALA A 98 14.38 1.18 0.73
C ALA A 98 15.67 1.88 0.28
N GLU A 99 16.50 2.33 1.23
CA GLU A 99 17.80 2.94 0.96
C GLU A 99 18.78 1.94 0.30
N GLU A 100 18.82 0.70 0.80
CA GLU A 100 19.64 -0.38 0.24
C GLU A 100 19.19 -0.73 -1.19
N ASN A 101 17.88 -0.85 -1.42
CA ASN A 101 17.32 -1.11 -2.75
C ASN A 101 17.60 0.03 -3.73
N GLN A 102 17.46 1.29 -3.29
CA GLN A 102 17.79 2.45 -4.11
C GLN A 102 19.27 2.46 -4.50
N LYS A 103 20.15 2.15 -3.54
CA LYS A 103 21.60 2.08 -3.80
C LYS A 103 21.93 0.95 -4.78
N ALA A 104 21.36 -0.23 -4.60
CA ALA A 104 21.57 -1.36 -5.50
C ALA A 104 21.11 -1.04 -6.94
N TYR A 105 19.97 -0.35 -7.08
CA TYR A 105 19.48 0.11 -8.37
C TYR A 105 20.42 1.12 -9.04
N LEU A 106 20.91 2.11 -8.29
CA LEU A 106 21.87 3.09 -8.83
C LEU A 106 23.19 2.44 -9.25
N GLN A 107 23.67 1.46 -8.48
CA GLN A 107 24.88 0.70 -8.81
C GLN A 107 24.72 -0.13 -10.07
N SER A 108 23.59 -0.82 -10.24
CA SER A 108 23.33 -1.62 -11.43
C SER A 108 23.15 -0.75 -12.68
N ALA A 109 22.49 0.40 -12.56
CA ALA A 109 22.37 1.38 -13.64
C ALA A 109 23.73 1.95 -14.07
N ALA A 110 24.56 2.37 -13.12
CA ALA A 110 25.90 2.89 -13.39
C ALA A 110 26.80 1.82 -14.05
N ALA A 111 26.73 0.56 -13.58
CA ALA A 111 27.47 -0.55 -14.19
C ALA A 111 27.02 -0.83 -15.64
N ALA A 112 25.72 -0.70 -15.94
CA ALA A 112 25.20 -0.85 -17.29
C ALA A 112 25.67 0.28 -18.23
N GLU A 113 25.71 1.53 -17.76
CA GLU A 113 26.26 2.66 -18.53
C GLU A 113 27.75 2.49 -18.83
N LEU A 114 28.54 2.04 -17.85
CA LEU A 114 29.96 1.79 -18.05
C LEU A 114 30.20 0.73 -19.12
N ARG A 115 29.49 -0.42 -19.05
CA ARG A 115 29.55 -1.47 -20.07
C ARG A 115 29.17 -0.97 -21.46
N ARG A 116 28.15 -0.11 -21.56
CA ARG A 116 27.76 0.50 -22.83
C ARG A 116 28.86 1.41 -23.39
N ARG A 117 29.53 2.18 -22.52
CA ARG A 117 30.64 3.05 -22.92
C ARG A 117 31.87 2.24 -23.34
N GLU A 118 32.19 1.17 -22.62
CA GLU A 118 33.27 0.23 -22.98
C GLU A 118 33.00 -0.42 -24.34
N ALA A 119 31.78 -0.91 -24.60
CA ALA A 119 31.40 -1.47 -25.89
C ALA A 119 31.56 -0.45 -27.05
N LEU A 120 31.13 0.80 -26.85
CA LEU A 120 31.34 1.87 -27.85
C LEU A 120 32.83 2.20 -28.07
N ALA A 121 33.65 2.15 -27.02
CA ALA A 121 35.08 2.39 -27.12
C ALA A 121 35.82 1.23 -27.85
N GLU A 122 35.38 -0.01 -27.67
CA GLU A 122 35.89 -1.17 -28.42
C GLU A 122 35.51 -1.12 -29.91
N GLU A 123 34.33 -0.60 -30.25
CA GLU A 123 33.92 -0.39 -31.64
C GLU A 123 34.77 0.66 -32.37
N ASP A 124 35.23 1.71 -31.68
CA ASP A 124 36.09 2.75 -32.29
C ASP A 124 37.54 2.28 -32.52
N ILE A 125 38.05 1.27 -31.79
CA ILE A 125 39.39 0.69 -32.00
C ILE A 125 39.45 -0.20 -33.26
N ASN A 126 38.31 -0.74 -33.70
CA ASN A 126 38.21 -1.62 -34.87
C ASN A 126 37.78 -0.91 -36.17
N LYS A 127 37.73 0.43 -36.22
CA LYS A 127 37.57 1.15 -37.49
C LYS A 127 38.90 1.16 -38.26
N PRO A 128 38.98 0.52 -39.45
CA PRO A 128 40.18 0.62 -40.27
C PRO A 128 40.42 2.08 -40.65
N SER A 129 41.61 2.56 -40.30
CA SER A 129 42.18 3.84 -40.67
C SER A 129 42.17 4.01 -42.20
N THR A 130 41.20 4.73 -42.75
CA THR A 130 41.29 5.30 -44.10
C THR A 130 41.70 6.77 -44.00
N LEU A 131 42.99 7.02 -44.13
CA LEU A 131 43.59 8.31 -44.47
C LEU A 131 44.20 8.18 -45.88
N GLU A 132 44.14 9.28 -46.64
CA GLU A 132 44.45 9.50 -48.08
C GLU A 132 43.18 9.40 -48.96
N THR A 133 42.63 10.49 -49.49
CA THR A 133 43.28 11.51 -50.34
C THR A 133 42.77 12.94 -50.08
N ILE A 134 43.72 13.88 -50.00
CA ILE A 134 43.52 15.33 -50.05
C ILE A 134 43.65 15.81 -51.50
N GLN A 135 42.74 16.69 -51.95
CA GLN A 135 43.02 17.88 -52.77
C GLN A 135 41.81 18.82 -52.61
N GLU A 136 41.94 19.90 -51.83
CA GLU A 136 42.21 21.29 -52.28
C GLU A 136 41.21 21.72 -53.38
N VAL A 137 40.42 22.79 -53.24
CA VAL A 137 40.83 24.19 -53.05
C VAL A 137 39.67 25.05 -52.48
N SER A 138 40.02 26.09 -51.70
CA SER A 138 39.35 27.41 -51.51
C SER A 138 37.97 27.45 -50.83
N ASP A 139 37.70 28.24 -49.77
CA ASP A 139 38.14 29.61 -49.51
C ASP A 139 38.31 29.94 -48.01
N GLU A 140 39.32 30.77 -47.76
CA GLU A 140 39.68 31.36 -46.48
C GLU A 140 38.82 32.58 -46.11
N GLN A 141 38.30 32.50 -44.88
CA GLN A 141 38.37 33.49 -43.81
C GLN A 141 37.70 34.87 -43.97
N LYS A 142 36.87 35.18 -42.96
CA LYS A 142 37.10 36.19 -41.89
C LYS A 142 35.76 36.37 -41.15
N THR A 143 35.61 36.49 -39.84
CA THR A 143 36.50 36.69 -38.67
C THR A 143 35.58 36.67 -37.44
N SER A 144 36.10 36.19 -36.30
CA SER A 144 35.92 36.74 -34.92
C SER A 144 34.49 37.10 -34.43
N THR A 145 34.00 36.81 -33.23
CA THR A 145 34.61 36.45 -31.93
C THR A 145 33.47 36.42 -30.90
N ASN A 146 33.62 35.53 -29.91
CA ASN A 146 33.30 35.71 -28.49
C ASN A 146 31.84 35.80 -27.98
N SER A 147 31.53 34.77 -27.18
CA SER A 147 31.10 34.89 -25.77
C SER A 147 29.75 35.52 -25.49
N SER A 148 28.80 34.71 -25.00
CA SER A 148 28.36 34.82 -23.60
C SER A 148 27.47 33.66 -23.18
N ASN A 149 27.82 33.13 -22.01
CA ASN A 149 27.01 32.33 -21.12
C ASN A 149 25.58 32.88 -20.98
N ASN A 150 24.59 31.99 -20.86
CA ASN A 150 23.47 32.23 -19.94
C ASN A 150 22.88 30.92 -19.43
N ILE A 151 23.32 30.58 -18.21
CA ILE A 151 22.65 29.70 -17.26
C ILE A 151 21.36 30.42 -16.83
N SER A 152 20.20 29.84 -17.08
CA SER A 152 18.95 30.27 -16.44
C SER A 152 18.64 29.31 -15.29
N CYS A 153 19.01 29.74 -14.08
CA CYS A 153 18.50 29.20 -12.83
C CYS A 153 17.03 29.62 -12.66
N ASN A 154 16.16 28.66 -12.35
CA ASN A 154 14.80 28.91 -11.92
C ASN A 154 14.72 28.86 -10.39
N PRO A 155 14.46 29.98 -9.68
CA PRO A 155 14.17 29.95 -8.26
C PRO A 155 12.68 30.19 -8.04
N ASN A 156 11.93 29.17 -7.61
CA ASN A 156 10.78 29.43 -6.77
C ASN A 156 10.48 28.28 -5.80
N LYS A 157 11.17 28.36 -4.65
CA LYS A 157 10.72 27.89 -3.36
C LYS A 157 10.67 29.12 -2.46
N LYS A 158 9.50 29.50 -1.93
CA LYS A 158 9.20 29.49 -0.49
C LYS A 158 7.95 30.31 -0.12
N HIS A 159 7.14 29.65 0.71
CA HIS A 159 6.46 30.16 1.91
C HIS A 159 5.33 31.20 1.74
N GLN A 160 4.10 30.76 1.98
CA GLN A 160 3.42 30.91 3.28
C GLN A 160 2.55 29.68 3.55
#